data_AF-A0A935UJT1-F1
#
_entry.id   AF-A0A935UJT1-F1
#
_cell.length_a   1.000
_cell.length_b   1.000
_cell.length_c   1.000
_cell.angle_alpha   90.00
_cell.angle_beta   90.00
_cell.angle_gamma   90.00
#
_symmetry.space_group_name_H-M   'P 1'
#
loop_
_entity.id
_entity.type
_entity.pdbx_description
1 polymer ?
#
loop_
_entity_poly.entity_id
_entity_poly.type
_entity_poly.pdbx_seq_one_letter_code
_entity_poly.pdbx_strand_id
1 'polypeptide(L)' 'MYYPISTTMKLMMFIGNDLIEAVPINVLDLRVPGYLGKFKRTLKVKYQQLLQTSGEPPEFLVIDPSIPQQTTPVKH' A
#
# COMPACT_ATOMS: atom_id res chain seq x y z
N MET A 1 8.63 26.34 -1.24
CA MET A 1 8.48 25.44 -0.08
C MET A 1 8.94 24.06 -0.51
N TYR A 2 10.10 23.63 -0.03
CA TYR A 2 10.62 22.28 -0.28
C TYR A 2 9.99 21.37 0.78
N TYR A 3 9.05 20.51 0.40
CA TYR A 3 8.55 19.49 1.31
C TYR A 3 9.69 18.49 1.51
N PRO A 4 10.16 18.25 2.75
CA PRO A 4 11.07 17.13 2.98
C PRO A 4 10.33 15.88 2.55
N ILE A 5 10.86 15.20 1.52
CA ILE A 5 10.30 13.93 1.03
C ILE A 5 10.24 13.01 2.25
N SER A 6 9.03 12.70 2.71
CA SER A 6 8.87 11.84 3.88
C SER A 6 9.48 10.48 3.53
N THR A 7 10.40 10.00 4.34
CA THR A 7 11.04 8.70 4.15
C THR A 7 10.12 7.52 4.48
N THR A 8 8.85 7.79 4.79
CA THR A 8 7.90 6.83 5.34
C THR A 8 6.70 6.63 4.41
N MET A 9 6.93 6.28 3.14
CA MET A 9 5.85 5.72 2.32
C MET A 9 5.44 4.36 2.86
N LYS A 10 4.19 3.95 2.61
CA LYS A 10 3.66 2.66 3.03
C LYS A 10 3.02 1.93 1.87
N LEU A 11 3.30 0.63 1.76
CA LEU A 11 2.53 -0.31 0.94
C LEU A 11 1.41 -0.89 1.79
N MET A 12 0.18 -0.56 1.46
CA MET A 12 -1.03 -1.02 2.11
C MET A 12 -1.65 -2.15 1.30
N MET A 13 -2.03 -3.23 1.97
CA MET A 13 -2.78 -4.34 1.38
C MET A 13 -4.20 -4.29 1.88
N PHE A 14 -5.16 -4.35 0.96
CA PHE A 14 -6.58 -4.44 1.23
C PHE A 14 -7.13 -5.75 0.70
N ILE A 15 -8.20 -6.24 1.33
CA ILE A 15 -9.07 -7.29 0.79
C ILE A 15 -10.48 -6.70 0.86
N GLY A 16 -11.09 -6.47 -0.29
CA GLY A 16 -12.28 -5.62 -0.37
C GLY A 16 -11.99 -4.23 0.21
N ASN A 17 -12.84 -3.78 1.14
CA ASN A 17 -12.70 -2.47 1.79
C ASN A 17 -11.84 -2.51 3.07
N ASP A 18 -11.37 -3.68 3.48
CA ASP A 18 -10.68 -3.86 4.74
C ASP A 18 -9.16 -3.72 4.55
N LEU A 19 -8.56 -2.84 5.35
CA LEU A 19 -7.10 -2.72 5.44
C LEU A 19 -6.54 -3.91 6.22
N ILE A 20 -5.75 -4.74 5.55
CA ILE A 20 -5.14 -5.93 6.14
C ILE A 20 -3.79 -5.61 6.78
N GLU A 21 -2.90 -4.94 6.05
CA GLU A 21 -1.59 -4.57 6.57
C GLU A 21 -1.01 -3.34 5.86
N ALA A 22 -0.25 -2.54 6.60
CA ALA A 22 0.49 -1.39 6.08
C ALA A 22 1.99 -1.55 6.37
N VAL A 23 2.78 -1.81 5.32
CA VAL A 23 4.23 -2.07 5.42
C VAL A 23 4.99 -0.80 5.03
N PRO A 24 5.95 -0.32 5.85
CA PRO A 24 6.80 0.80 5.45
C PRO A 24 7.69 0.40 4.27
N ILE A 25 7.84 1.31 3.30
CA ILE A 25 8.68 1.12 2.13
C ILE A 25 9.63 2.30 1.94
N ASN A 26 10.81 2.01 1.42
CA ASN A 26 11.81 3.01 1.10
C ASN A 26 11.54 3.62 -0.28
N VAL A 27 11.36 4.94 -0.33
CA VAL A 27 11.09 5.69 -1.55
C VAL A 27 12.25 5.58 -2.55
N LEU A 28 13.49 5.52 -2.05
CA LEU A 28 14.68 5.42 -2.90
C LEU A 28 14.71 4.10 -3.67
N ASP A 29 14.19 3.03 -3.06
CA ASP A 29 14.19 1.69 -3.63
C ASP A 29 12.99 1.42 -4.55
N LEU A 30 12.01 2.34 -4.62
CA LEU A 30 10.86 2.21 -5.54
C LEU A 30 11.27 2.13 -7.01
N ARG A 31 12.41 2.75 -7.36
CA ARG A 31 12.98 2.72 -8.72
C ARG A 31 13.59 1.36 -9.06
N VAL A 32 13.90 0.55 -8.05
CA VAL A 32 14.52 -0.77 -8.23
C VAL A 32 13.46 -1.76 -8.72
N PRO A 33 13.63 -2.34 -9.92
CA PRO A 33 12.69 -3.33 -10.43
C PRO A 33 12.50 -4.48 -9.45
N GLY A 34 11.24 -4.87 -9.23
CA GLY A 34 10.89 -5.98 -8.34
C GLY A 34 10.91 -5.66 -6.84
N TYR A 35 11.32 -4.47 -6.40
CA TYR A 35 11.30 -4.08 -4.99
C TYR A 35 9.89 -4.25 -4.38
N LEU A 36 8.89 -3.57 -4.92
CA LEU A 36 7.49 -3.71 -4.49
C LEU A 36 6.96 -5.14 -4.68
N GLY A 37 7.42 -5.82 -5.74
CA GLY A 37 7.00 -7.19 -6.03
C GLY A 37 7.35 -8.17 -4.90
N LYS A 38 8.52 -7.99 -4.25
CA LYS A 38 8.92 -8.79 -3.09
C LYS A 38 7.92 -8.61 -1.94
N PHE A 39 7.57 -7.38 -1.59
CA PHE A 39 6.58 -7.12 -0.53
C PHE A 39 5.21 -7.70 -0.86
N LYS A 40 4.70 -7.48 -2.08
CA LYS A 40 3.41 -8.03 -2.52
C LYS A 40 3.40 -9.56 -2.44
N ARG A 41 4.48 -10.23 -2.83
CA ARG A 41 4.60 -11.70 -2.73
C ARG A 41 4.62 -12.16 -1.28
N THR A 42 5.42 -11.51 -0.44
CA THR A 42 5.48 -11.82 1.01
C THR A 42 4.12 -11.66 1.66
N LEU A 43 3.40 -10.58 1.38
CA LEU A 43 2.06 -10.32 1.91
C LEU A 43 1.04 -11.36 1.43
N LYS A 44 1.06 -11.72 0.15
CA LYS A 44 0.19 -12.79 -0.38
C LYS A 44 0.45 -14.15 0.27
N VAL A 45 1.71 -14.50 0.54
CA VAL A 45 2.06 -15.74 1.24
C VAL A 45 1.63 -15.67 2.71
N LYS A 46 1.90 -14.54 3.39
CA LYS A 46 1.54 -14.33 4.80
C LYS A 46 0.03 -14.46 5.03
N TYR A 47 -0.79 -13.93 4.13
CA TYR A 47 -2.25 -13.94 4.24
C TYR A 47 -2.90 -14.95 3.29
N GLN A 48 -2.17 -15.98 2.83
CA GLN A 48 -2.69 -16.92 1.84
C GLN A 48 -4.00 -17.59 2.28
N GLN A 49 -4.10 -17.98 3.55
CA GLN A 49 -5.33 -18.59 4.08
C GLN A 49 -6.51 -17.62 4.04
N LEU A 50 -6.29 -16.36 4.43
CA LEU A 50 -7.32 -15.32 4.40
C LEU A 50 -7.80 -15.07 2.97
N LEU A 51 -6.88 -15.00 2.01
CA LEU A 51 -7.18 -14.81 0.59
C LEU A 51 -7.98 -15.97 -0.02
N GLN A 52 -7.76 -17.19 0.46
CA GLN A 52 -8.53 -18.36 0.02
C GLN A 52 -9.97 -18.31 0.55
N THR A 53 -10.18 -17.73 1.73
CA THR A 53 -11.51 -17.64 2.36
C THR A 53 -12.32 -16.42 1.96
N SER A 54 -11.66 -15.29 1.64
CA SER A 54 -12.35 -14.03 1.34
C SER A 54 -13.08 -14.05 0.00
N GLY A 55 -12.60 -14.82 -0.98
CA GLY A 55 -13.12 -14.81 -2.35
C GLY A 55 -12.79 -13.54 -3.15
N GLU A 56 -12.35 -12.47 -2.48
CA GLU A 56 -11.91 -11.23 -3.08
C GLU A 56 -10.39 -11.18 -3.32
N PRO A 57 -9.95 -10.62 -4.46
CA PRO A 57 -8.53 -10.42 -4.73
C PRO A 57 -7.94 -9.35 -3.81
N PRO A 58 -6.66 -9.46 -3.44
CA PRO A 58 -6.01 -8.43 -2.66
C PRO A 58 -5.64 -7.22 -3.51
N GLU A 59 -5.97 -6.03 -3.01
CA GLU A 59 -5.58 -4.75 -3.58
C GLU A 59 -4.35 -4.19 -2.86
N PHE A 60 -3.53 -3.43 -3.58
CA PHE A 60 -2.30 -2.86 -3.03
C PHE A 60 -2.19 -1.39 -3.40
N LEU A 61 -2.08 -0.54 -2.38
CA LEU A 61 -1.96 0.90 -2.53
C LEU A 61 -0.66 1.40 -1.89
N VAL A 62 0.08 2.24 -2.60
CA VAL A 62 1.22 2.94 -2.03
C VAL A 62 0.75 4.33 -1.59
N ILE A 63 0.89 4.64 -0.31
CA ILE A 63 0.50 5.93 0.26
C ILE A 63 1.74 6.63 0.80
N ASP A 64 1.83 7.93 0.50
CA ASP A 64 2.67 8.86 1.23
C ASP A 64 1.82 9.52 2.34
N PRO A 65 2.05 9.17 3.63
CA PRO A 65 1.26 9.71 4.74
C PRO A 65 1.50 11.20 4.98
N SER A 66 2.52 11.80 4.35
CA SER A 66 2.79 13.24 4.46
C SER A 66 1.97 14.09 3.51
N ILE A 67 1.38 13.49 2.47
CA ILE A 67 0.49 14.18 1.54
C ILE A 67 -0.90 14.19 2.19
N PRO A 68 -1.45 15.35 2.58
CA PRO A 68 -2.82 15.43 3.04
C PRO A 68 -3.70 14.90 1.91
N GLN A 69 -4.44 13.81 2.17
CA GLN A 69 -5.37 13.30 1.18
C GLN A 69 -6.38 14.41 0.91
N GLN A 70 -6.33 15.01 -0.29
CA GLN A 70 -7.36 15.90 -0.75
C GLN A 70 -8.62 15.06 -0.88
N THR A 71 -9.46 15.06 0.16
CA THR A 71 -10.86 14.70 0.05
C THR A 71 -11.48 15.72 -0.89
N THR A 72 -11.48 15.44 -2.20
CA THR A 72 -12.34 16.17 -3.11
C THR A 72 -13.77 15.89 -2.64
N PRO A 73 -14.52 16.90 -2.14
CA PRO A 73 -15.92 16.70 -1.86
C PRO A 73 -16.59 16.37 -3.19
N VAL A 74 -17.18 15.19 -3.28
CA VAL A 74 -18.07 14.83 -4.38
C VAL A 74 -19.17 15.88 -4.37
N LYS A 75 -19.16 16.80 -5.34
CA LYS A 75 -20.24 17.76 -5.52
C LYS A 75 -21.50 16.96 -5.87
N HIS A 76 -22.47 16.94 -4.96
CA HIS A 76 -23.85 16.55 -5.22
C HIS A 76 -24.53 17.53 -6.18
#